data_AF-A0A2D4IK27-F1
#
_entry.id   AF-A0A2D4IK27-F1
#
_cell.length_a   1.000
_cell.length_b   1.000
_cell.length_c   1.000
_cell.angle_alpha   90.00
_cell.angle_beta   90.00
_cell.angle_gamma   90.00
#
_symmetry.space_group_name_H-M   'P 1'
#
loop_
_entity.id
_entity.type
_entity.pdbx_description
1 polymer ?
#
loop_
_entity_poly.entity_id
_entity_poly.type
_entity_poly.pdbx_seq_one_letter_code
_entity_poly.pdbx_strand_id
1 'polypeptide(L)'
;MRPDIIIYNAGTDILDGDPLGGLAISPEGIIERDEIVFRAARKHRIPILMVTSGGYQKRTARIIADSLLNLHHLGLIGHELAAQEAGSTKVELMSKKHKEDYLASQ
;
A
#
# COMPACT_ATOMS: atom_id res chain seq x y z
N MET A 1 -2.71 5.43 20.13
CA MET A 1 -3.48 5.97 18.98
C MET A 1 -3.09 5.20 17.73
N ARG A 2 -4.03 4.97 16.80
CA ARG A 2 -3.79 4.34 15.49
C ARG A 2 -4.22 5.35 14.42
N PRO A 3 -3.36 5.71 13.43
CA PRO A 3 -3.77 6.65 12.40
C PRO A 3 -4.78 6.02 11.44
N ASP A 4 -5.68 6.85 10.91
CA ASP A 4 -6.69 6.41 9.93
C ASP A 4 -6.13 6.29 8.52
N ILE A 5 -5.10 7.08 8.19
CA ILE A 5 -4.40 7.08 6.90
C ILE A 5 -2.93 7.43 7.08
N ILE A 6 -2.08 6.90 6.20
CA ILE A 6 -0.67 7.30 6.06
C ILE A 6 -0.54 8.10 4.77
N ILE A 7 -0.03 9.33 4.87
CA ILE A 7 0.45 10.11 3.71
C ILE A 7 1.96 9.97 3.69
N TYR A 8 2.47 9.22 2.71
CA TYR A 8 3.89 8.95 2.56
C TYR A 8 4.51 9.88 1.51
N ASN A 9 5.23 10.89 1.97
CA ASN A 9 6.00 11.82 1.12
C ASN A 9 7.30 11.15 0.65
N ALA A 10 7.28 10.53 -0.53
CA ALA A 10 8.34 9.67 -1.04
C ALA A 10 9.27 10.44 -2.00
N GLY A 11 10.05 11.38 -1.46
CA GLY A 11 11.10 12.08 -2.21
C GLY A 11 12.27 11.16 -2.59
N THR A 12 12.95 11.46 -3.69
CA THR A 12 14.19 10.77 -4.12
C THR A 12 15.40 11.68 -4.05
N ASP A 13 15.26 12.85 -3.43
CA ASP A 13 16.35 13.78 -3.11
C ASP A 13 17.43 13.16 -2.20
N ILE A 14 17.13 12.03 -1.56
CA ILE A 14 18.11 11.23 -0.81
C ILE A 14 19.11 10.46 -1.71
N LEU A 15 18.88 10.42 -3.02
CA LEU A 15 19.71 9.73 -3.99
C LEU A 15 21.11 10.34 -4.05
N ASP A 16 22.14 9.49 -4.14
CA ASP A 16 23.52 9.92 -4.29
C ASP A 16 23.69 10.96 -5.42
N GLY A 17 24.37 12.06 -5.11
CA GLY A 17 24.59 13.19 -6.02
C GLY A 17 23.38 14.07 -6.29
N ASP A 18 22.28 13.96 -5.52
CA ASP A 18 21.18 14.93 -5.63
C ASP A 18 21.64 16.32 -5.14
N PRO A 19 21.37 17.40 -5.90
CA PRO A 19 21.89 18.72 -5.57
C PRO A 19 21.29 19.33 -4.31
N LEU A 20 20.14 18.86 -3.81
CA LEU A 20 19.44 19.45 -2.67
C LEU A 20 19.37 18.53 -1.44
N GLY A 21 19.32 17.21 -1.60
CA GLY A 21 19.13 16.30 -0.46
C GLY A 21 20.39 15.83 0.26
N GLY A 22 21.56 15.84 -0.39
CA GLY A 22 22.86 15.67 0.26
C GLY A 22 23.12 14.32 0.94
N LEU A 23 22.32 13.29 0.63
CA LEU A 23 22.54 11.92 1.08
C LEU A 23 23.18 11.07 -0.04
N ALA A 24 23.66 9.89 0.31
CA ALA A 24 24.35 8.96 -0.57
C ALA A 24 23.62 7.62 -0.69
N ILE A 25 22.29 7.65 -0.83
CA ILE A 25 21.49 6.44 -0.96
C ILE A 25 21.49 5.96 -2.42
N SER A 26 21.62 4.65 -2.61
CA SER A 26 21.56 4.04 -3.95
C SER A 26 20.11 3.98 -4.47
N PRO A 27 19.90 3.82 -5.79
CA PRO A 27 18.58 3.54 -6.35
C PRO A 27 17.85 2.38 -5.66
N GLU A 28 18.56 1.29 -5.39
CA GLU A 28 18.02 0.09 -4.73
C GLU A 28 17.60 0.40 -3.29
N GLY A 29 18.37 1.23 -2.58
CA GLY A 29 18.02 1.69 -1.24
C GLY A 29 16.72 2.51 -1.20
N ILE A 30 16.41 3.28 -2.26
CA ILE A 30 15.14 3.99 -2.37
C ILE A 30 13.98 3.01 -2.57
N ILE A 31 14.16 2.01 -3.44
CA ILE A 31 13.16 0.96 -3.68
C ILE A 31 12.89 0.17 -2.39
N GLU A 32 13.95 -0.22 -1.67
CA GLU A 32 13.84 -0.93 -0.38
C GLU A 32 13.14 -0.07 0.68
N ARG A 33 13.45 1.23 0.74
CA ARG A 33 12.78 2.17 1.64
C ARG A 33 11.27 2.20 1.39
N ASP A 34 10.85 2.33 0.14
CA ASP A 34 9.43 2.38 -0.21
C ASP A 34 8.73 1.06 0.16
N GLU A 35 9.39 -0.07 -0.08
CA GLU A 35 8.91 -1.40 0.33
C GLU A 35 8.70 -1.50 1.85
N ILE A 36 9.66 -1.05 2.67
CA ILE A 36 9.57 -1.07 4.13
C ILE A 36 8.32 -0.32 4.59
N VAL A 37 8.06 0.86 4.02
CA VAL A 37 6.91 1.69 4.38
C VAL A 37 5.60 1.01 4.01
N PHE A 38 5.48 0.45 2.81
CA PHE A 38 4.27 -0.25 2.39
C PHE A 38 4.03 -1.54 3.18
N ARG A 39 5.08 -2.29 3.52
CA ARG A 39 4.97 -3.46 4.40
C ARG A 39 4.48 -3.05 5.78
N ALA A 40 4.99 -1.95 6.34
CA ALA A 40 4.53 -1.42 7.62
C ALA A 40 3.05 -1.01 7.57
N ALA A 41 2.62 -0.29 6.52
CA ALA A 41 1.21 0.10 6.33
C ALA A 41 0.29 -1.14 6.24
N ARG A 42 0.67 -2.14 5.43
CA ARG A 42 -0.06 -3.40 5.27
C ARG A 42 -0.14 -4.18 6.60
N LYS A 43 0.97 -4.30 7.32
CA LYS A 43 1.02 -4.97 8.64
C LYS A 43 0.03 -4.37 9.64
N HIS A 44 -0.13 -3.05 9.63
CA HIS A 44 -1.05 -2.35 10.54
C HIS A 44 -2.46 -2.18 9.97
N ARG A 45 -2.71 -2.65 8.74
CA ARG A 45 -3.98 -2.50 7.99
C ARG A 45 -4.42 -1.04 7.86
N ILE A 46 -3.47 -0.14 7.62
CA ILE A 46 -3.75 1.30 7.51
C ILE A 46 -3.64 1.68 6.03
N PRO A 47 -4.68 2.31 5.43
CA PRO A 47 -4.60 2.86 4.09
C PRO A 47 -3.40 3.79 3.94
N ILE A 48 -2.70 3.67 2.81
CA ILE A 48 -1.53 4.49 2.51
C ILE A 48 -1.69 5.15 1.15
N LEU A 49 -1.35 6.44 1.11
CA LEU A 49 -1.20 7.24 -0.10
C LEU A 49 0.27 7.63 -0.24
N MET A 50 0.90 7.20 -1.32
CA MET A 50 2.25 7.64 -1.68
C MET A 50 2.16 8.90 -2.53
N VAL A 51 2.94 9.93 -2.17
CA VAL A 51 3.10 11.15 -2.95
C VAL A 51 4.54 11.21 -3.43
N THR A 52 4.75 11.14 -4.74
CA THR A 52 6.09 11.32 -5.32
C THR A 52 6.48 12.78 -5.15
N SER A 53 7.66 13.01 -4.58
CA SER A 53 8.07 14.35 -4.15
C SER A 53 9.45 14.69 -4.71
N GLY A 54 10.32 15.32 -3.92
CA GLY A 54 11.67 15.77 -4.31
C GLY A 54 12.50 14.75 -5.09
N GLY A 55 13.66 15.18 -5.57
CA GLY A 55 14.44 14.43 -6.54
C GLY A 55 14.69 15.31 -7.74
N TYR A 56 15.91 15.82 -7.83
CA TYR A 56 16.27 16.87 -8.76
C TYR A 56 17.24 16.36 -9.82
N GLN A 57 17.32 15.04 -9.96
CA GLN A 57 18.11 14.34 -10.98
C GLN A 57 17.21 13.76 -12.07
N LYS A 58 17.67 13.81 -13.33
CA LYS A 58 16.91 13.24 -14.47
C LYS A 58 16.58 11.75 -14.33
N ARG A 59 17.41 11.00 -13.60
CA ARG A 59 17.23 9.55 -13.40
C ARG A 59 16.17 9.18 -12.36
N THR A 60 15.70 10.14 -11.55
CA THR A 60 14.69 9.92 -10.50
C THR A 60 13.42 9.25 -11.03
N ALA A 61 12.92 9.68 -12.19
CA ALA A 61 11.66 9.15 -12.74
C ALA A 61 11.71 7.62 -12.96
N ARG A 62 12.87 7.10 -13.36
CA ARG A 62 13.06 5.65 -13.54
C ARG A 62 13.05 4.91 -12.20
N ILE A 63 13.71 5.46 -11.18
CA ILE A 63 13.75 4.87 -9.84
C ILE A 63 12.34 4.81 -9.22
N ILE A 64 11.54 5.86 -9.42
CA ILE A 64 10.14 5.87 -8.99
C ILE A 64 9.36 4.76 -9.71
N ALA A 65 9.51 4.63 -11.03
CA ALA A 65 8.84 3.57 -11.78
C ALA A 65 9.27 2.16 -11.32
N ASP A 66 10.56 1.94 -11.10
CA ASP A 66 11.10 0.68 -10.62
C ASP A 66 10.58 0.35 -9.20
N SER A 67 10.45 1.36 -8.33
CA SER A 67 9.82 1.21 -7.01
C SER A 67 8.35 0.79 -7.11
N LEU A 68 7.56 1.45 -7.97
CA LEU A 68 6.16 1.08 -8.18
C LEU A 68 6.00 -0.34 -8.73
N LEU A 69 6.87 -0.74 -9.67
CA LEU A 69 6.89 -2.11 -10.20
C LEU A 69 7.27 -3.12 -9.11
N ASN A 70 8.25 -2.81 -8.25
CA ASN A 70 8.59 -3.65 -7.10
C ASN A 70 7.39 -3.84 -6.16
N LEU A 71 6.75 -2.74 -5.76
CA LEU A 71 5.57 -2.78 -4.89
C LEU A 71 4.42 -3.60 -5.51
N HIS A 72 4.20 -3.46 -6.82
CA HIS A 72 3.20 -4.22 -7.55
C HIS A 72 3.54 -5.72 -7.58
N HIS A 73 4.78 -6.09 -7.94
CA HIS A 73 5.23 -7.48 -7.95
C HIS A 73 5.13 -8.15 -6.59
N LEU A 74 5.34 -7.40 -5.50
CA LEU A 74 5.21 -7.88 -4.12
C LEU A 74 3.76 -7.94 -3.62
N GLY A 75 2.77 -7.58 -4.45
CA GLY A 75 1.36 -7.50 -4.08
C GLY A 75 1.11 -6.50 -2.94
N LEU A 76 1.94 -5.45 -2.84
CA LEU A 76 1.77 -4.36 -1.89
C LEU A 76 0.84 -3.27 -2.45
N ILE A 77 0.71 -3.20 -3.78
CA ILE A 77 -0.25 -2.37 -4.51
C ILE A 77 -0.86 -3.18 -5.67
N GLY A 78 -1.99 -2.73 -6.22
CA GLY A 78 -2.59 -3.31 -7.43
C GLY A 78 -3.47 -4.54 -7.23
N HIS A 79 -3.79 -4.93 -5.98
CA HIS A 79 -4.74 -6.02 -5.72
C HIS A 79 -6.17 -5.49 -5.48
N GLU A 80 -7.16 -6.05 -6.18
CA GLU A 80 -8.59 -5.85 -5.93
C GLU A 80 -9.03 -6.57 -4.63
N LEU A 81 -8.62 -6.06 -3.48
CA LEU A 81 -9.09 -6.57 -2.17
C LEU A 81 -10.29 -5.78 -1.63
N ALA A 82 -10.64 -4.64 -2.23
CA ALA A 82 -11.76 -3.82 -1.77
C ALA A 82 -13.15 -4.39 -2.13
N ALA A 83 -13.26 -5.32 -3.09
CA ALA A 83 -14.55 -5.84 -3.54
C ALA A 83 -15.03 -7.11 -2.80
N GLN A 84 -14.13 -7.85 -2.13
CA GLN A 84 -14.50 -9.14 -1.54
C GLN A 84 -14.94 -9.07 -0.06
N GLU A 85 -14.44 -8.11 0.72
CA GLU A 85 -14.82 -8.01 2.14
C GLU A 85 -16.22 -7.42 2.37
N ALA A 86 -16.77 -6.67 1.40
CA ALA A 86 -18.11 -6.09 1.51
C ALA A 86 -19.27 -7.06 1.19
N GLY A 87 -18.98 -8.21 0.56
CA GLY A 87 -20.01 -9.09 -0.03
C GLY A 87 -20.33 -10.39 0.70
N SER A 88 -19.41 -10.95 1.51
CA SER A 88 -19.56 -12.35 1.95
C SER A 88 -20.36 -12.52 3.25
N THR A 89 -20.21 -11.64 4.24
CA THR A 89 -20.68 -11.95 5.60
C THR A 89 -22.19 -11.78 5.78
N LYS A 90 -22.81 -10.79 5.12
CA LYS A 90 -24.23 -10.45 5.35
C LYS A 90 -25.19 -11.40 4.65
N VAL A 91 -24.84 -11.84 3.44
CA VAL A 91 -25.67 -12.77 2.64
C VAL A 91 -25.70 -14.16 3.30
N GLU A 92 -24.56 -14.61 3.83
CA GLU A 92 -24.45 -15.92 4.47
C GLU A 92 -25.16 -15.97 5.84
N LEU A 93 -25.16 -14.85 6.59
CA LEU A 93 -25.93 -14.70 7.82
C LEU A 93 -27.45 -14.66 7.57
N MET A 94 -27.91 -14.00 6.50
CA MET A 94 -29.33 -13.97 6.14
C MET A 94 -29.82 -15.34 5.65
N SER A 95 -29.00 -16.09 4.92
CA SER A 95 -29.32 -17.45 4.48
C SER A 95 -29.47 -18.44 5.65
N LYS A 96 -28.61 -18.33 6.67
CA LYS A 96 -28.68 -19.19 7.87
C LYS A 96 -29.91 -18.90 8.72
N LYS A 97 -30.26 -17.62 8.90
CA LYS A 97 -31.43 -17.21 9.69
C LYS A 97 -32.76 -17.71 9.09
N HIS A 98 -32.91 -17.61 7.76
CA HIS A 98 -34.10 -18.14 7.07
C HIS A 98 -34.23 -19.67 7.18
N LYS A 99 -33.11 -20.41 7.21
CA LYS A 99 -33.12 -21.87 7.40
C LYS A 99 -33.50 -22.26 8.83
N GLU A 100 -33.00 -21.54 9.83
CA GLU A 100 -33.33 -21.77 11.24
C GLU A 100 -34.80 -21.45 11.54
N ASP A 101 -35.32 -20.33 11.02
CA ASP A 101 -36.71 -19.93 11.19
C ASP A 101 -37.69 -20.92 10.52
N TYR A 102 -37.33 -21.48 9.36
CA TYR A 102 -38.13 -22.52 8.69
C TYR A 102 -38.20 -23.82 9.51
N LEU A 103 -37.07 -24.28 10.04
CA LEU A 103 -36.99 -25.52 10.83
C LEU A 103 -37.66 -25.40 12.20
N ALA A 104 -37.71 -24.20 12.79
CA ALA A 104 -38.39 -23.96 14.07
C ALA A 104 -39.93 -23.85 13.93
N SER A 105 -40.45 -23.79 12.71
CA SER A 105 -41.89 -23.66 12.41
C SER A 105 -42.58 -24.97 12.01
N GLN A 106 -41.85 -26.09 12.04
CA GLN A 106 -42.32 -27.46 11.80
C GLN A 106 -42.48 -28.22 13.11
#